data_AF-A0A1A8R2G6-F1
#
_entry.id   AF-A0A1A8R2G6-F1
#
_cell.length_a   1.000
_cell.length_b   1.000
_cell.length_c   1.000
_cell.angle_alpha   90.00
_cell.angle_beta   90.00
_cell.angle_gamma   90.00
#
_symmetry.space_group_name_H-M   'P 1'
#
loop_
_entity.id
_entity.type
_entity.pdbx_description
1 polymer ?
#
loop_
_entity_poly.entity_id
_entity_poly.type
_entity_poly.pdbx_seq_one_letter_code
_entity_poly.pdbx_strand_id
1 'polypeptide(L)'
;MELEGLKRSLGVLNEHNIPLDCVVTDRHPQVQKYLRQVAKITHYYDVWHIQKGLSKKMTKIAQNKDCAELSRWLRSLKNHIYWTAASSSTPQERVAKWTSILNHVQNIHSHDDPVFPRCLHPQRTSRDKSKWLKPATPAFCRLENLWTTKRILKDVEKLSPHLQTSAIEAFHSVILQFAPKHSHYPFLGMLCRLFLAALHFNENAQRLSATTSSGQHMFRLCFPKFKKGEATARPIKTAATFKYVDDIMQLVFEQVFPDPTPFVDEVAKINIPPTLSSEYTRPEKTTVVSAYVSRFNPAPV
;
A
#
# COMPACT_ATOMS: atom_id res chain seq x y z
N MET A 1 -11.07 -14.21 -2.64
CA MET A 1 -10.74 -13.33 -3.79
C MET A 1 -9.25 -12.95 -3.80
N GLU A 2 -8.69 -12.36 -2.74
CA GLU A 2 -7.28 -11.89 -2.75
C GLU A 2 -6.24 -12.97 -3.09
N LEU A 3 -6.31 -14.14 -2.44
CA LEU A 3 -5.39 -15.24 -2.72
C LEU A 3 -5.49 -15.71 -4.18
N GLU A 4 -6.71 -15.79 -4.70
CA GLU A 4 -6.95 -16.24 -6.08
C GLU A 4 -6.44 -15.22 -7.10
N GLY A 5 -6.66 -13.92 -6.82
CA GLY A 5 -6.07 -12.84 -7.61
C GLY A 5 -4.54 -12.95 -7.64
N LEU A 6 -3.91 -13.14 -6.48
CA LEU A 6 -2.45 -13.32 -6.38
C LEU A 6 -1.97 -14.53 -7.20
N LYS A 7 -2.63 -15.70 -7.08
CA LYS A 7 -2.28 -16.90 -7.85
C LYS A 7 -2.32 -16.64 -9.35
N ARG A 8 -3.39 -16.01 -9.84
CA ARG A 8 -3.54 -15.68 -11.27
C ARG A 8 -2.47 -14.69 -11.72
N SER A 9 -2.21 -13.65 -10.93
CA SER A 9 -1.14 -12.70 -11.24
C SER A 9 0.23 -13.37 -11.32
N LEU A 10 0.55 -14.27 -10.38
CA LEU A 10 1.80 -15.04 -10.43
C LEU A 10 1.88 -15.97 -11.65
N GLY A 11 0.76 -16.59 -12.03
CA GLY A 11 0.66 -17.40 -13.25
C GLY A 11 1.02 -16.59 -14.50
N VAL A 12 0.42 -15.41 -14.66
CA VAL A 12 0.70 -14.51 -15.80
C VAL A 12 2.17 -14.08 -15.83
N LEU A 13 2.75 -13.71 -14.68
CA LEU A 13 4.17 -13.34 -14.61
C LEU A 13 5.08 -14.51 -15.04
N ASN A 14 4.75 -15.72 -14.62
CA ASN A 14 5.50 -16.93 -14.97
C ASN A 14 5.37 -17.26 -16.46
N GLU A 15 4.17 -17.17 -17.04
CA GLU A 15 3.92 -17.37 -18.48
C GLU A 15 4.75 -16.41 -19.35
N HIS A 16 4.97 -15.17 -18.86
CA HIS A 16 5.77 -14.16 -19.54
C HIS A 16 7.26 -14.21 -19.18
N ASN A 17 7.71 -15.25 -18.44
CA ASN A 17 9.09 -15.40 -17.98
C ASN A 17 9.64 -14.20 -17.20
N ILE A 18 8.78 -13.52 -16.42
CA ILE A 18 9.18 -12.38 -15.60
C ILE A 18 9.74 -12.92 -14.27
N PRO A 19 11.04 -12.75 -13.98
CA PRO A 19 11.63 -13.22 -12.73
C PRO A 19 11.08 -12.40 -11.57
N LEU A 20 10.59 -13.09 -10.55
CA LEU A 20 10.02 -12.47 -9.35
C LEU A 20 10.98 -12.62 -8.17
N ASP A 21 11.51 -11.50 -7.69
CA ASP A 21 12.42 -11.48 -6.54
C ASP A 21 11.65 -11.55 -5.21
N CYS A 22 10.69 -10.65 -5.01
CA CYS A 22 9.88 -10.62 -3.81
C CYS A 22 8.45 -10.12 -4.05
N VAL A 23 7.58 -10.39 -3.07
CA VAL A 23 6.21 -9.86 -3.02
C VAL A 23 6.01 -9.07 -1.74
N VAL A 24 5.40 -7.89 -1.84
CA VAL A 24 5.00 -7.06 -0.70
C VAL A 24 3.49 -7.09 -0.58
N THR A 25 2.96 -7.54 0.56
CA THR A 25 1.50 -7.55 0.80
C THR A 25 1.14 -7.07 2.20
N ASP A 26 -0.16 -6.94 2.41
CA ASP A 26 -0.76 -6.89 3.73
C ASP A 26 -0.59 -8.21 4.51
N ARG A 27 -0.97 -8.19 5.80
CA ARG A 27 -0.86 -9.35 6.70
C ARG A 27 -2.02 -10.37 6.54
N HIS A 28 -2.37 -10.75 5.32
CA HIS A 28 -3.43 -11.74 5.06
C HIS A 28 -2.92 -13.19 5.29
N PRO A 29 -3.48 -13.97 6.24
CA PRO A 29 -2.92 -15.27 6.64
C PRO A 29 -2.85 -16.30 5.51
N GLN A 30 -3.87 -16.37 4.65
CA GLN A 30 -3.89 -17.34 3.54
C GLN A 30 -2.83 -17.03 2.46
N VAL A 31 -2.59 -15.74 2.19
CA VAL A 31 -1.56 -15.28 1.25
C VAL A 31 -0.18 -15.62 1.80
N GLN A 32 0.07 -15.34 3.09
CA GLN A 32 1.31 -15.70 3.76
C GLN A 32 1.60 -17.20 3.72
N LYS A 33 0.57 -18.03 3.95
CA LYS A 33 0.71 -19.49 3.90
C LYS A 33 1.07 -19.93 2.48
N TYR A 34 0.35 -19.43 1.48
CA TYR A 34 0.58 -19.77 0.08
C TYR A 34 1.98 -19.35 -0.41
N LEU A 35 2.38 -18.10 -0.18
CA LEU A 35 3.70 -17.59 -0.59
C LEU A 35 4.84 -18.38 0.07
N ARG A 36 4.68 -18.77 1.34
CA ARG A 36 5.69 -19.51 2.09
C ARG A 36 5.79 -20.98 1.67
N GLN A 37 4.66 -21.66 1.53
CA GLN A 37 4.63 -23.12 1.42
C GLN A 37 4.52 -23.61 -0.03
N VAL A 38 3.82 -22.86 -0.88
CA VAL A 38 3.52 -23.28 -2.24
C VAL A 38 4.41 -22.53 -3.22
N ALA A 39 4.32 -21.20 -3.24
CA ALA A 39 5.05 -20.40 -4.23
C ALA A 39 6.55 -20.24 -3.89
N LYS A 40 6.92 -20.37 -2.61
CA LYS A 40 8.30 -20.24 -2.08
C LYS A 40 8.98 -18.92 -2.50
N ILE A 41 8.21 -17.83 -2.51
CA ILE A 41 8.69 -16.49 -2.86
C ILE A 41 8.99 -15.69 -1.60
N THR A 42 10.05 -14.86 -1.65
CA THR A 42 10.38 -13.91 -0.59
C THR A 42 9.21 -12.97 -0.33
N HIS A 43 8.73 -12.93 0.91
CA HIS A 43 7.52 -12.20 1.27
C HIS A 43 7.81 -11.13 2.32
N TYR A 44 7.48 -9.88 1.98
CA TYR A 44 7.56 -8.73 2.85
C TYR A 44 6.18 -8.12 3.16
N TYR A 45 6.12 -7.35 4.23
CA TYR A 45 4.96 -6.56 4.62
C TYR A 45 5.11 -5.10 4.21
N ASP A 46 3.98 -4.52 3.79
CA ASP A 46 3.89 -3.08 3.62
C ASP A 46 4.06 -2.37 4.98
N VAL A 47 5.13 -1.59 5.05
CA VAL A 47 5.53 -0.80 6.22
C VAL A 47 4.45 0.19 6.62
N TRP A 48 3.70 0.74 5.65
CA TRP A 48 2.66 1.73 5.93
C TRP A 48 1.54 1.16 6.81
N HIS A 49 1.10 -0.08 6.54
CA HIS A 49 0.04 -0.72 7.33
C HIS A 49 0.49 -0.98 8.78
N ILE A 50 1.74 -1.40 8.97
CA ILE A 50 2.35 -1.57 10.31
C ILE A 50 2.44 -0.23 11.02
N GLN A 51 3.03 0.78 10.36
CA GLN A 51 3.20 2.12 10.92
C GLN A 51 1.87 2.76 11.30
N LYS A 52 0.85 2.66 10.45
CA LYS A 52 -0.50 3.17 10.70
C LYS A 52 -1.14 2.50 11.92
N GLY A 53 -1.03 1.18 12.02
CA GLY A 53 -1.54 0.40 13.15
C GLY A 53 -0.88 0.80 14.48
N LEU A 54 0.46 0.88 14.50
CA LEU A 54 1.21 1.29 15.69
C LEU A 54 0.99 2.75 16.04
N SER A 55 0.94 3.65 15.05
CA SER A 55 0.70 5.08 15.28
C SER A 55 -0.62 5.32 16.00
N LYS A 56 -1.69 4.60 15.64
CA LYS A 56 -2.98 4.71 16.34
C LYS A 56 -2.85 4.29 17.80
N LYS A 57 -2.18 3.16 18.08
CA LYS A 57 -1.96 2.67 19.44
C LYS A 57 -1.09 3.62 20.27
N MET A 58 0.03 4.11 19.72
CA MET A 58 0.90 5.08 20.39
C MET A 58 0.17 6.39 20.67
N THR A 59 -0.67 6.87 19.75
CA THR A 59 -1.46 8.10 19.96
C THR A 59 -2.46 7.90 21.10
N LYS A 60 -3.09 6.73 21.19
CA LYS A 60 -3.98 6.39 22.30
C LYS A 60 -3.25 6.29 23.63
N ILE A 61 -2.02 5.74 23.65
CA ILE A 61 -1.17 5.72 24.86
C ILE A 61 -0.85 7.15 25.29
N ALA A 62 -0.42 8.00 24.36
CA ALA A 62 0.00 9.37 24.62
C ALA A 62 -1.14 10.30 25.09
N GLN A 63 -2.40 9.93 24.87
CA GLN A 63 -3.58 10.63 25.39
C GLN A 63 -3.81 10.39 26.89
N ASN A 64 -3.19 9.37 27.48
CA ASN A 64 -3.23 9.16 28.92
C ASN A 64 -2.32 10.19 29.62
N LYS A 65 -2.81 10.83 30.70
CA LYS A 65 -2.08 11.85 31.46
C LYS A 65 -0.70 11.36 31.92
N ASP A 66 -0.60 10.10 32.38
CA ASP A 66 0.66 9.50 32.85
C ASP A 66 1.63 9.15 31.72
N CYS A 67 1.24 9.38 30.47
CA CYS A 67 1.98 9.04 29.26
C CYS A 67 2.13 10.24 28.31
N ALA A 68 1.80 11.45 28.74
CA ALA A 68 1.77 12.64 27.90
C ALA A 68 3.12 12.94 27.23
N GLU A 69 4.23 12.61 27.90
CA GLU A 69 5.61 12.74 27.39
C GLU A 69 5.86 11.96 26.09
N LEU A 70 5.13 10.85 25.86
CA LEU A 70 5.24 10.04 24.64
C LEU A 70 4.84 10.84 23.38
N SER A 71 3.98 11.85 23.53
CA SER A 71 3.52 12.70 22.42
C SER A 71 4.69 13.33 21.64
N ARG A 72 5.74 13.72 22.34
CA ARG A 72 6.95 14.35 21.76
C ARG A 72 7.73 13.38 20.86
N TRP A 73 7.63 12.08 21.14
CA TRP A 73 8.34 11.02 20.43
C TRP A 73 7.57 10.42 19.25
N LEU A 74 6.27 10.70 19.12
CA LEU A 74 5.42 10.08 18.09
C LEU A 74 5.96 10.26 16.67
N ARG A 75 6.52 11.44 16.35
CA ARG A 75 7.09 11.69 15.03
C ARG A 75 8.36 10.86 14.81
N SER A 76 9.27 10.85 15.78
CA SER A 76 10.51 10.07 15.73
C SER A 76 10.23 8.57 15.62
N LEU A 77 9.29 8.05 16.42
CA LEU A 77 8.88 6.65 16.38
C LEU A 77 8.32 6.25 15.01
N LYS A 78 7.48 7.10 14.39
CA LYS A 78 6.98 6.83 13.03
C LYS A 78 8.10 6.81 12.00
N ASN A 79 9.02 7.76 12.07
CA ASN A 79 10.17 7.82 11.16
C ASN A 79 11.09 6.62 11.36
N HIS A 80 11.28 6.17 12.61
CA HIS A 80 12.09 5.01 12.96
C HIS A 80 11.57 3.72 12.33
N ILE A 81 10.25 3.55 12.24
CA ILE A 81 9.63 2.39 11.57
C ILE A 81 10.06 2.32 10.10
N TYR A 82 9.95 3.43 9.37
CA TYR A 82 10.36 3.50 7.96
C TYR A 82 11.87 3.39 7.80
N TRP A 83 12.65 4.04 8.68
CA TRP A 83 14.10 3.98 8.65
C TRP A 83 14.62 2.56 8.92
N THR A 84 14.02 1.85 9.89
CA THR A 84 14.36 0.45 10.18
C THR A 84 14.14 -0.42 8.94
N ALA A 85 13.00 -0.26 8.27
CA ALA A 85 12.70 -1.02 7.06
C ALA A 85 13.69 -0.70 5.93
N ALA A 86 13.88 0.58 5.63
CA ALA A 86 14.66 1.06 4.47
C ALA A 86 16.18 0.91 4.64
N SER A 87 16.69 0.88 5.88
CA SER A 87 18.14 0.83 6.14
C SER A 87 18.65 -0.57 6.48
N SER A 88 17.80 -1.60 6.51
CA SER A 88 18.20 -2.95 6.93
C SER A 88 18.12 -3.95 5.79
N SER A 89 19.15 -4.78 5.67
CA SER A 89 19.22 -5.83 4.66
C SER A 89 18.69 -7.17 5.21
N THR A 90 18.94 -7.47 6.49
CA THR A 90 18.59 -8.76 7.09
C THR A 90 17.41 -8.67 8.08
N PRO A 91 16.67 -9.78 8.30
CA PRO A 91 15.65 -9.84 9.34
C PRO A 91 16.17 -9.49 10.75
N GLN A 92 17.37 -9.97 11.08
CA GLN A 92 18.03 -9.75 12.37
C GLN A 92 18.37 -8.27 12.55
N GLU A 93 18.93 -7.63 11.52
CA GLU A 93 19.24 -6.20 11.55
C GLU A 93 17.98 -5.34 11.69
N ARG A 94 16.86 -5.72 11.03
CA ARG A 94 15.57 -5.04 11.22
C ARG A 94 15.14 -5.10 12.69
N VAL A 95 15.24 -6.26 13.33
CA VAL A 95 14.87 -6.43 14.73
C VAL A 95 15.81 -5.64 15.66
N ALA A 96 17.13 -5.70 15.43
CA ALA A 96 18.12 -4.98 16.23
C ALA A 96 17.93 -3.46 16.16
N LYS A 97 17.78 -2.91 14.94
CA LYS A 97 17.46 -1.49 14.75
C LYS A 97 16.08 -1.14 15.30
N TRP A 98 15.10 -2.03 15.16
CA TRP A 98 13.76 -1.79 15.69
C TRP A 98 13.76 -1.59 17.19
N THR A 99 14.40 -2.49 17.94
CA THR A 99 14.42 -2.47 19.41
C THR A 99 15.33 -1.37 19.96
N SER A 100 16.36 -0.97 19.21
CA SER A 100 17.30 0.08 19.63
C SER A 100 16.62 1.42 19.96
N ILE A 101 15.44 1.69 19.40
CA ILE A 101 14.69 2.92 19.69
C ILE A 101 14.31 3.01 21.17
N LEU A 102 14.13 1.89 21.87
CA LEU A 102 13.80 1.87 23.30
C LEU A 102 14.97 2.38 24.15
N ASN A 103 16.20 2.10 23.72
CA ASN A 103 17.39 2.70 24.31
C ASN A 103 17.51 4.18 23.90
N HIS A 104 17.29 4.47 22.61
CA HIS A 104 17.44 5.82 22.08
C HIS A 104 16.49 6.85 22.73
N VAL A 105 15.22 6.49 22.99
CA VAL A 105 14.27 7.38 23.68
C VAL A 105 14.67 7.70 25.13
N GLN A 106 15.58 6.90 25.71
CA GLN A 106 16.15 7.08 27.04
C GLN A 106 17.55 7.73 27.01
N ASN A 107 17.98 8.23 25.84
CA ASN A 107 19.33 8.75 25.60
C ASN A 107 20.47 7.71 25.66
N ILE A 108 20.15 6.42 25.51
CA ILE A 108 21.13 5.35 25.48
C ILE A 108 21.43 5.04 24.02
N HIS A 109 22.65 5.35 23.57
CA HIS A 109 23.06 5.23 22.16
C HIS A 109 23.98 4.04 21.88
N SER A 110 24.42 3.35 22.92
CA SER A 110 25.13 2.07 22.85
C SER A 110 24.17 0.94 23.18
N HIS A 111 24.29 -0.19 22.51
CA HIS A 111 23.35 -1.29 22.58
C HIS A 111 24.10 -2.60 22.75
N ASP A 112 23.53 -3.52 23.53
CA ASP A 112 24.12 -4.84 23.77
C ASP A 112 24.01 -5.75 22.53
N ASP A 113 23.10 -5.43 21.59
CA ASP A 113 22.92 -6.18 20.36
C ASP A 113 24.11 -5.95 19.41
N PRO A 114 24.91 -6.99 19.10
CA PRO A 114 26.10 -6.84 18.27
C PRO A 114 25.78 -6.53 16.79
N VAL A 115 24.55 -6.80 16.34
CA VAL A 115 24.09 -6.50 14.97
C VAL A 115 23.87 -5.00 14.79
N PHE A 116 23.48 -4.30 15.85
CA PHE A 116 23.33 -2.85 15.86
C PHE A 116 23.85 -2.25 17.18
N PRO A 117 25.17 -2.18 17.39
CA PRO A 117 25.75 -1.87 18.69
C PRO A 117 25.70 -0.39 19.06
N ARG A 118 25.42 0.50 18.10
CA ARG A 118 25.31 1.95 18.34
C ARG A 118 24.44 2.67 17.34
N CYS A 119 23.84 3.79 17.75
CA CYS A 119 23.10 4.70 16.87
C CYS A 119 24.00 5.30 15.77
N LEU A 120 23.45 5.47 14.55
CA LEU A 120 24.18 5.96 13.37
C LEU A 120 24.23 7.49 13.24
N HIS A 121 24.29 8.19 14.36
CA HIS A 121 24.44 9.64 14.36
C HIS A 121 25.34 10.10 15.51
N PRO A 122 25.98 11.27 15.41
CA PRO A 122 26.70 11.87 16.52
C PRO A 122 25.77 12.05 17.73
N GLN A 123 26.27 11.78 18.93
CA GLN A 123 25.51 12.00 20.14
C GLN A 123 25.29 13.50 20.34
N ARG A 124 24.03 13.94 20.28
CA ARG A 124 23.68 15.34 20.49
C ARG A 124 23.52 15.60 21.98
N THR A 125 24.40 16.42 22.55
CA THR A 125 24.24 16.94 23.91
C THR A 125 23.04 17.88 23.97
N SER A 126 22.17 17.66 24.95
CA SER A 126 21.00 18.50 25.18
C SER A 126 20.98 18.95 26.61
N ARG A 127 20.77 20.25 26.80
CA ARG A 127 20.61 20.85 28.13
C ARG A 127 19.27 20.48 28.76
N ASP A 128 18.25 20.25 27.93
CA ASP A 128 16.97 19.71 28.38
C ASP A 128 17.07 18.20 28.59
N LYS A 129 17.07 17.78 29.86
CA LYS A 129 17.02 16.38 30.29
C LYS A 129 15.59 15.82 30.32
N SER A 130 14.56 16.68 30.32
CA SER A 130 13.14 16.28 30.38
C SER A 130 12.60 15.72 29.06
N LYS A 131 13.39 15.79 27.99
CA LYS A 131 13.01 15.28 26.67
C LYS A 131 13.06 13.76 26.57
N TRP A 132 13.85 13.10 27.41
CA TRP A 132 14.06 11.65 27.37
C TRP A 132 13.05 10.93 28.25
N LEU A 133 12.58 9.78 27.80
CA LEU A 133 11.76 8.91 28.64
C LEU A 133 12.63 8.30 29.72
N LYS A 134 12.08 8.15 30.91
CA LYS A 134 12.77 7.48 32.02
C LYS A 134 12.40 5.98 32.04
N PRO A 135 13.33 5.10 32.43
CA PRO A 135 13.02 3.69 32.62
C PRO A 135 11.92 3.53 33.68
N ALA A 136 11.16 2.44 33.59
CA ALA A 136 10.10 2.06 34.52
C ALA A 136 8.96 3.09 34.69
N THR A 137 8.84 4.12 33.83
CA THR A 137 7.65 4.99 33.83
C THR A 137 6.49 4.33 33.09
N PRO A 138 5.22 4.69 33.41
CA PRO A 138 4.07 4.21 32.66
C PRO A 138 4.18 4.45 31.15
N ALA A 139 4.74 5.58 30.73
CA ALA A 139 4.96 5.91 29.32
C ALA A 139 5.93 4.94 28.66
N PHE A 140 7.10 4.70 29.27
CA PHE A 140 8.11 3.81 28.74
C PHE A 140 7.63 2.36 28.71
N CYS A 141 7.11 1.84 29.83
CA CYS A 141 6.65 0.45 29.91
C CYS A 141 5.54 0.16 28.90
N ARG A 142 4.62 1.10 28.65
CA ARG A 142 3.58 0.91 27.62
C ARG A 142 4.13 0.96 26.20
N LEU A 143 5.11 1.82 25.94
CA LEU A 143 5.81 1.85 24.66
C LEU A 143 6.56 0.53 24.44
N GLU A 144 7.37 0.10 25.39
CA GLU A 144 8.13 -1.15 25.35
C GLU A 144 7.21 -2.34 25.09
N ASN A 145 6.15 -2.51 25.90
CA ASN A 145 5.17 -3.58 25.70
C ASN A 145 4.53 -3.58 24.32
N LEU A 146 4.27 -2.40 23.73
CA LEU A 146 3.75 -2.30 22.36
C LEU A 146 4.82 -2.68 21.32
N TRP A 147 6.07 -2.34 21.58
CA TRP A 147 7.20 -2.43 20.64
C TRP A 147 7.86 -3.81 20.61
N THR A 148 7.76 -4.60 21.69
CA THR A 148 8.48 -5.88 21.86
C THR A 148 7.59 -7.12 21.85
N THR A 149 6.29 -6.99 21.55
CA THR A 149 5.42 -8.17 21.46
C THR A 149 5.98 -9.22 20.49
N LYS A 150 5.88 -10.51 20.84
CA LYS A 150 6.35 -11.61 19.97
C LYS A 150 5.81 -11.51 18.53
N ARG A 151 4.57 -11.04 18.37
CA ARG A 151 3.95 -10.84 17.06
C ARG A 151 4.57 -9.68 16.29
N ILE A 152 4.83 -8.53 16.93
CA ILE A 152 5.40 -7.38 16.22
C ILE A 152 6.83 -7.66 15.78
N LEU A 153 7.65 -8.33 16.61
CA LEU A 153 9.02 -8.67 16.24
C LEU A 153 9.08 -9.61 15.02
N LYS A 154 8.21 -10.62 14.96
CA LYS A 154 8.04 -11.46 13.76
C LYS A 154 7.56 -10.71 12.53
N ASP A 155 6.73 -9.68 12.71
CA ASP A 155 6.30 -8.82 11.61
C ASP A 155 7.45 -7.88 11.15
N VAL A 156 8.29 -7.42 12.08
CA VAL A 156 9.43 -6.53 11.83
C VAL A 156 10.50 -7.19 10.96
N GLU A 157 10.77 -8.47 11.19
CA GLU A 157 11.67 -9.30 10.35
C GLU A 157 11.32 -9.21 8.86
N LYS A 158 10.03 -9.02 8.56
CA LYS A 158 9.44 -8.99 7.22
C LYS A 158 9.14 -7.59 6.70
N LEU A 159 9.55 -6.51 7.36
CA LEU A 159 9.30 -5.17 6.81
C LEU A 159 9.99 -5.02 5.45
N SER A 160 9.23 -4.57 4.45
CA SER A 160 9.75 -4.37 3.11
C SER A 160 10.87 -3.33 3.11
N PRO A 161 12.09 -3.66 2.63
CA PRO A 161 13.12 -2.66 2.39
C PRO A 161 12.78 -1.76 1.20
N HIS A 162 11.88 -2.20 0.33
CA HIS A 162 11.42 -1.47 -0.84
C HIS A 162 10.23 -0.58 -0.46
N LEU A 163 10.40 0.73 -0.63
CA LEU A 163 9.39 1.76 -0.35
C LEU A 163 8.62 2.12 -1.63
N GLN A 164 7.51 1.45 -1.97
CA GLN A 164 6.82 1.73 -3.25
C GLN A 164 5.28 1.60 -3.29
N THR A 165 4.55 1.83 -2.19
CA THR A 165 3.08 1.75 -2.26
C THR A 165 2.39 3.00 -2.82
N SER A 166 3.04 4.17 -2.80
CA SER A 166 2.43 5.42 -3.28
C SER A 166 2.15 5.42 -4.79
N ALA A 167 2.99 4.75 -5.59
CA ALA A 167 2.77 4.62 -7.04
C ALA A 167 1.57 3.72 -7.34
N ILE A 168 1.43 2.63 -6.58
CA ILE A 168 0.30 1.71 -6.68
C ILE A 168 -1.01 2.40 -6.28
N GLU A 169 -1.01 3.19 -5.19
CA GLU A 169 -2.19 3.99 -4.79
C GLU A 169 -2.57 5.03 -5.85
N ALA A 170 -1.57 5.66 -6.49
CA ALA A 170 -1.81 6.56 -7.61
C ALA A 170 -2.43 5.81 -8.80
N PHE A 171 -1.93 4.63 -9.13
CA PHE A 171 -2.50 3.80 -10.20
C PHE A 171 -3.93 3.36 -9.90
N HIS A 172 -4.23 2.93 -8.67
CA HIS A 172 -5.60 2.63 -8.25
C HIS A 172 -6.53 3.84 -8.41
N SER A 173 -6.03 5.05 -8.16
CA SER A 173 -6.80 6.27 -8.38
C SER A 173 -7.08 6.52 -9.86
N VAL A 174 -6.13 6.22 -10.75
CA VAL A 174 -6.34 6.28 -12.21
C VAL A 174 -7.36 5.24 -12.66
N ILE A 175 -7.26 3.98 -12.19
CA ILE A 175 -8.26 2.94 -12.49
C ILE A 175 -9.68 3.44 -12.15
N LEU A 176 -9.87 4.09 -11.00
CA LEU A 176 -11.18 4.61 -10.60
C LEU A 176 -11.70 5.74 -11.49
N GLN A 177 -10.84 6.45 -12.22
CA GLN A 177 -11.25 7.46 -13.20
C GLN A 177 -11.77 6.81 -14.49
N PHE A 178 -11.10 5.74 -14.96
CA PHE A 178 -11.47 5.05 -16.19
C PHE A 178 -12.58 4.01 -16.01
N ALA A 179 -12.61 3.34 -14.85
CA ALA A 179 -13.59 2.32 -14.46
C ALA A 179 -14.13 2.59 -13.04
N PRO A 180 -14.99 3.61 -12.85
CA PRO A 180 -15.65 3.87 -11.59
C PRO A 180 -16.43 2.66 -11.05
N LYS A 181 -16.31 2.41 -9.73
CA LYS A 181 -16.98 1.28 -9.04
C LYS A 181 -18.52 1.34 -9.07
N HIS A 182 -19.09 2.52 -9.27
CA HIS A 182 -20.54 2.73 -9.26
C HIS A 182 -21.19 2.50 -10.64
N SER A 183 -20.37 2.17 -11.65
CA SER A 183 -20.83 1.90 -13.00
C SER A 183 -20.66 0.42 -13.31
N HIS A 184 -21.67 -0.17 -13.94
CA HIS A 184 -21.59 -1.54 -14.44
C HIS A 184 -20.93 -1.54 -15.82
N TYR A 185 -20.03 -2.50 -16.05
CA TYR A 185 -19.37 -2.71 -17.34
C TYR A 185 -19.45 -4.20 -17.70
N PRO A 186 -19.80 -4.54 -18.96
CA PRO A 186 -19.50 -5.85 -19.50
C PRO A 186 -18.00 -6.16 -19.39
N PHE A 187 -17.63 -7.43 -19.37
CA PHE A 187 -16.23 -7.86 -19.18
C PHE A 187 -15.25 -7.16 -20.13
N LEU A 188 -15.52 -7.19 -21.44
CA LEU A 188 -14.67 -6.54 -22.44
C LEU A 188 -14.59 -5.02 -22.22
N GLY A 189 -15.71 -4.37 -21.88
CA GLY A 189 -15.74 -2.94 -21.58
C GLY A 189 -14.88 -2.58 -20.36
N MET A 190 -14.89 -3.42 -19.31
CA MET A 190 -14.01 -3.26 -18.16
C MET A 190 -12.54 -3.45 -18.56
N LEU A 191 -12.23 -4.50 -19.32
CA LEU A 191 -10.87 -4.82 -19.77
C LEU A 191 -10.26 -3.66 -20.56
N CYS A 192 -10.97 -3.13 -21.56
CA CYS A 192 -10.50 -1.98 -22.36
C CYS A 192 -10.23 -0.75 -21.49
N ARG A 193 -11.11 -0.45 -20.51
CA ARG A 193 -10.92 0.68 -19.59
C ARG A 193 -9.70 0.49 -18.69
N LEU A 194 -9.43 -0.74 -18.23
CA LEU A 194 -8.24 -1.05 -17.47
C LEU A 194 -6.96 -0.91 -18.30
N PHE A 195 -6.98 -1.30 -19.59
CA PHE A 195 -5.87 -1.05 -20.50
C PHE A 195 -5.62 0.44 -20.73
N LEU A 196 -6.67 1.23 -20.97
CA LEU A 196 -6.54 2.69 -21.08
C LEU A 196 -5.99 3.32 -19.80
N ALA A 197 -6.42 2.85 -18.63
CA ALA A 197 -5.87 3.30 -17.35
C ALA A 197 -4.38 2.96 -17.22
N ALA A 198 -3.96 1.77 -17.65
CA ALA A 198 -2.57 1.35 -17.64
C ALA A 198 -1.70 2.18 -18.61
N LEU A 199 -2.16 2.40 -19.83
CA LEU A 199 -1.48 3.24 -20.83
C LEU A 199 -1.33 4.68 -20.30
N HIS A 200 -2.43 5.26 -19.81
CA HIS A 200 -2.41 6.59 -19.23
C HIS A 200 -1.43 6.70 -18.07
N PHE A 201 -1.44 5.72 -17.15
CA PHE A 201 -0.55 5.70 -16.00
C PHE A 201 0.91 5.57 -16.43
N ASN A 202 1.23 4.65 -17.35
CA ASN A 202 2.59 4.42 -17.81
C ASN A 202 3.18 5.67 -18.49
N GLU A 203 2.39 6.35 -19.32
CA GLU A 203 2.82 7.61 -19.95
C GLU A 203 3.03 8.73 -18.92
N ASN A 204 2.20 8.79 -17.87
CA ASN A 204 2.15 9.94 -16.95
C ASN A 204 2.78 9.72 -15.56
N ALA A 205 3.23 8.52 -15.22
CA ALA A 205 3.76 8.19 -13.90
C ALA A 205 5.08 8.91 -13.60
N GLN A 206 5.98 8.98 -14.58
CA GLN A 206 7.33 9.52 -14.45
C GLN A 206 7.47 10.96 -14.96
N ARG A 207 6.36 11.72 -15.04
CA ARG A 207 6.41 13.14 -15.40
C ARG A 207 7.37 13.91 -14.50
N LEU A 208 8.19 14.74 -15.15
CA LEU A 208 9.18 15.60 -14.52
C LEU A 208 8.49 16.64 -13.63
N SER A 209 9.26 17.20 -12.70
CA SER A 209 8.81 18.35 -11.91
C SER A 209 8.82 19.60 -12.78
N ALA A 210 7.72 20.35 -12.78
CA ALA A 210 7.61 21.63 -13.44
C ALA A 210 8.63 22.62 -12.87
N THR A 211 9.18 23.46 -13.74
CA THR A 211 10.15 24.49 -13.39
C THR A 211 9.62 25.88 -13.74
N THR A 212 10.06 26.89 -13.00
CA THR A 212 9.87 28.30 -13.37
C THR A 212 10.69 28.63 -14.62
N SER A 213 10.46 29.82 -15.20
CA SER A 213 11.31 30.36 -16.28
C SER A 213 12.79 30.46 -15.90
N SER A 214 13.09 30.58 -14.61
CA SER A 214 14.45 30.57 -14.05
C SER A 214 15.00 29.18 -13.73
N GLY A 215 14.29 28.09 -14.07
CA GLY A 215 14.74 26.71 -13.87
C GLY A 215 14.52 26.15 -12.46
N GLN A 216 13.82 26.87 -11.57
CA GLN A 216 13.57 26.39 -10.20
C GLN A 216 12.38 25.44 -10.15
N HIS A 217 12.50 24.32 -9.43
CA HIS A 217 11.40 23.37 -9.26
C HIS A 217 10.20 24.00 -8.52
N MET A 218 9.02 23.80 -9.07
CA MET A 218 7.77 24.30 -8.52
C MET A 218 7.18 23.30 -7.52
N PHE A 219 6.70 23.81 -6.39
CA PHE A 219 6.05 23.02 -5.36
C PHE A 219 4.68 23.61 -5.02
N ARG A 220 3.74 22.73 -4.67
CA ARG A 220 2.48 23.13 -4.05
C ARG A 220 2.46 22.70 -2.59
N LEU A 221 1.87 23.53 -1.74
CA LEU A 221 1.57 23.16 -0.37
C LEU A 221 0.35 22.24 -0.35
N CYS A 222 0.49 21.11 0.33
CA CYS A 222 -0.60 20.18 0.59
C CYS A 222 -0.80 20.07 2.10
N PHE A 223 -2.07 19.95 2.53
CA PHE A 223 -2.44 19.74 3.93
C PHE A 223 -3.14 18.39 4.07
N PRO A 224 -2.39 17.27 4.15
CA PRO A 224 -3.00 15.96 4.29
C PRO A 224 -3.80 15.88 5.59
N LYS A 225 -5.06 15.40 5.52
CA LYS A 225 -5.95 15.27 6.68
C LYS A 225 -5.28 14.58 7.88
N PHE A 226 -4.46 13.55 7.63
CA PHE A 226 -3.78 12.78 8.67
C PHE A 226 -2.68 13.58 9.42
N LYS A 227 -2.20 14.68 8.85
CA LYS A 227 -1.20 15.57 9.45
C LYS A 227 -1.81 16.72 10.26
N LYS A 228 -3.15 16.80 10.38
CA LYS A 228 -3.86 17.73 11.28
C LYS A 228 -3.36 19.19 11.20
N GLY A 229 -3.19 19.71 9.98
CA GLY A 229 -2.78 21.11 9.75
C GLY A 229 -1.31 21.30 9.40
N GLU A 230 -0.44 20.29 9.54
CA GLU A 230 0.94 20.43 9.03
C GLU A 230 0.96 20.39 7.50
N ALA A 231 1.62 21.38 6.90
CA ALA A 231 1.85 21.45 5.47
C ALA A 231 2.90 20.43 5.01
N THR A 232 2.79 19.99 3.77
CA THR A 232 3.80 19.19 3.07
C THR A 232 3.98 19.75 1.67
N ALA A 233 5.21 20.11 1.32
CA ALA A 233 5.55 20.47 -0.05
C ALA A 233 5.44 19.23 -0.95
N ARG A 234 4.74 19.36 -2.09
CA ARG A 234 4.71 18.34 -3.13
C ARG A 234 5.17 18.95 -4.44
N PRO A 235 6.09 18.30 -5.20
CA PRO A 235 6.46 18.78 -6.52
C PRO A 235 5.22 18.91 -7.41
N ILE A 236 5.13 20.02 -8.13
CA ILE A 236 4.18 20.16 -9.23
C ILE A 236 4.82 19.44 -10.42
N LYS A 237 4.11 18.48 -11.01
CA LYS A 237 4.59 17.78 -12.21
C LYS A 237 4.22 18.58 -13.46
N THR A 238 4.97 18.40 -14.55
CA THR A 238 4.63 18.93 -15.89
C THR A 238 3.22 18.51 -16.33
N ALA A 239 2.63 19.14 -17.34
CA ALA A 239 1.31 18.74 -17.84
C ALA A 239 1.26 17.25 -18.21
N ALA A 240 0.08 16.63 -18.05
CA ALA A 240 -0.14 15.27 -18.52
C ALA A 240 -0.16 15.24 -20.06
N THR A 241 0.34 14.15 -20.63
CA THR A 241 0.27 13.90 -22.07
C THR A 241 -0.72 12.76 -22.34
N PHE A 242 -1.21 12.71 -23.58
CA PHE A 242 -2.20 11.75 -24.04
C PHE A 242 -1.81 11.14 -25.38
N LYS A 243 -0.50 10.97 -25.63
CA LYS A 243 -0.01 10.44 -26.91
C LYS A 243 -0.55 9.05 -27.20
N TYR A 244 -0.69 8.22 -26.16
CA TYR A 244 -1.36 6.92 -26.29
C TYR A 244 -2.77 7.03 -26.89
N VAL A 245 -3.48 8.14 -26.68
CA VAL A 245 -4.80 8.37 -27.30
C VAL A 245 -4.63 8.66 -28.77
N ASP A 246 -3.70 9.53 -29.14
CA ASP A 246 -3.42 9.86 -30.55
C ASP A 246 -3.03 8.60 -31.33
N ASP A 247 -2.13 7.78 -30.77
CA ASP A 247 -1.67 6.52 -31.37
C ASP A 247 -2.83 5.53 -31.57
N ILE A 248 -3.72 5.40 -30.57
CA ILE A 248 -4.90 4.53 -30.67
C ILE A 248 -5.88 5.07 -31.71
N MET A 249 -6.16 6.38 -31.71
CA MET A 249 -7.09 6.99 -32.66
C MET A 249 -6.58 6.86 -34.10
N GLN A 250 -5.27 7.04 -34.30
CA GLN A 250 -4.63 6.82 -35.60
C GLN A 250 -4.80 5.37 -36.05
N LEU A 251 -4.47 4.39 -35.20
CA LEU A 251 -4.65 2.97 -35.50
C LEU A 251 -6.11 2.64 -35.84
N VAL A 252 -7.08 3.21 -35.11
CA VAL A 252 -8.50 3.02 -35.39
C VAL A 252 -8.87 3.54 -36.78
N PHE A 253 -8.48 4.76 -37.13
CA PHE A 253 -8.86 5.35 -38.42
C PHE A 253 -8.10 4.76 -39.61
N GLU A 254 -6.84 4.37 -39.43
CA GLU A 254 -6.01 3.86 -40.52
C GLU A 254 -6.14 2.36 -40.74
N GLN A 255 -6.48 1.58 -39.71
CA GLN A 255 -6.50 0.12 -39.79
C GLN A 255 -7.89 -0.48 -39.48
N VAL A 256 -8.54 -0.06 -38.40
CA VAL A 256 -9.81 -0.66 -37.96
C VAL A 256 -11.00 -0.19 -38.80
N PHE A 257 -11.05 1.09 -39.15
CA PHE A 257 -12.15 1.66 -39.92
C PHE A 257 -12.20 1.14 -41.37
N PRO A 258 -11.04 0.99 -42.07
CA PRO A 258 -11.03 0.39 -43.40
C PRO A 258 -11.41 -1.10 -43.41
N ASP A 259 -10.89 -1.87 -42.45
CA ASP A 259 -11.26 -3.28 -42.26
C ASP A 259 -11.23 -3.67 -40.77
N PRO A 260 -12.40 -3.79 -40.12
CA PRO A 260 -12.47 -4.16 -38.72
C PRO A 260 -12.27 -5.67 -38.49
N THR A 261 -12.32 -6.50 -39.53
CA THR A 261 -12.38 -7.97 -39.42
C THR A 261 -11.24 -8.55 -38.59
N PRO A 262 -9.95 -8.19 -38.82
CA PRO A 262 -8.85 -8.73 -38.04
C PRO A 262 -8.97 -8.42 -36.54
N PHE A 263 -9.47 -7.23 -36.19
CA PHE A 263 -9.64 -6.81 -34.80
C PHE A 263 -10.82 -7.51 -34.14
N VAL A 264 -11.93 -7.68 -34.86
CA VAL A 264 -13.11 -8.42 -34.38
C VAL A 264 -12.75 -9.88 -34.13
N ASP A 265 -11.97 -10.50 -35.02
CA ASP A 265 -11.51 -11.87 -34.89
C ASP A 265 -10.60 -12.05 -33.67
N GLU A 266 -9.68 -11.12 -33.41
CA GLU A 266 -8.84 -11.14 -32.20
C GLU A 266 -9.68 -10.94 -30.93
N VAL A 267 -10.66 -10.02 -30.93
CA VAL A 267 -11.55 -9.82 -29.79
C VAL A 267 -12.39 -11.07 -29.51
N ALA A 268 -12.82 -11.79 -30.55
CA ALA A 268 -13.57 -13.03 -30.41
C ALA A 268 -12.76 -14.17 -29.76
N LYS A 269 -11.43 -14.12 -29.85
CA LYS A 269 -10.53 -15.09 -29.18
C LYS A 269 -10.41 -14.86 -27.68
N ILE A 270 -10.85 -13.71 -27.16
CA ILE A 270 -10.76 -13.39 -25.73
C ILE A 270 -11.75 -14.27 -24.96
N ASN A 271 -11.22 -15.19 -24.14
CA ASN A 271 -12.02 -16.03 -23.26
C ASN A 271 -12.65 -15.18 -22.14
N ILE A 272 -13.98 -15.03 -22.18
CA ILE A 272 -14.74 -14.33 -21.15
C ILE A 272 -15.07 -15.32 -20.03
N PRO A 273 -14.49 -15.15 -18.82
CA PRO A 273 -14.77 -16.06 -17.72
C PRO A 273 -16.24 -15.96 -17.31
N PRO A 274 -16.87 -17.07 -16.90
CA PRO A 274 -18.23 -17.04 -16.42
C PRO A 274 -18.33 -16.19 -15.14
N THR A 275 -19.49 -15.58 -14.93
CA THR A 275 -19.76 -14.81 -13.70
C THR A 275 -19.73 -15.74 -12.48
N LEU A 276 -19.26 -15.27 -11.31
CA LEU A 276 -19.27 -16.08 -10.08
C LEU A 276 -20.63 -16.70 -9.74
N SER A 277 -21.73 -16.09 -10.17
CA SER A 277 -23.08 -16.61 -9.93
C SER A 277 -23.51 -17.73 -10.89
N SER A 278 -22.71 -18.09 -11.88
CA SER A 278 -23.02 -19.17 -12.82
C SER A 278 -22.97 -20.55 -12.19
N GLU A 279 -22.22 -20.70 -11.09
CA GLU A 279 -22.06 -21.96 -10.36
C GLU A 279 -23.28 -22.28 -9.47
N TYR A 280 -24.16 -21.31 -9.22
CA TYR A 280 -25.32 -21.49 -8.36
C TYR A 280 -26.56 -21.89 -9.17
N THR A 281 -27.35 -22.80 -8.60
CA THR A 281 -28.70 -23.09 -9.10
C THR A 281 -29.54 -21.82 -9.05
N ARG A 282 -30.12 -21.44 -10.18
CA ARG A 282 -31.02 -20.28 -10.27
C ARG A 282 -32.45 -20.75 -9.99
N PRO A 283 -33.05 -20.41 -8.83
CA PRO A 283 -34.45 -20.71 -8.58
C PRO A 283 -35.37 -19.95 -9.55
N GLU A 284 -36.58 -20.49 -9.74
CA GLU A 284 -37.67 -19.83 -10.45
C GLU A 284 -37.90 -18.41 -9.91
N LYS A 285 -37.96 -17.41 -10.81
CA LYS A 285 -38.16 -16.00 -10.42
C LYS A 285 -39.44 -15.83 -9.60
N THR A 286 -40.50 -16.55 -9.96
CA THR A 286 -41.79 -16.55 -9.29
C THR A 286 -41.67 -16.98 -7.82
N THR A 287 -40.91 -18.06 -7.55
CA THR A 287 -40.61 -18.55 -6.20
C THR A 287 -39.80 -17.54 -5.37
N VAL A 288 -38.82 -16.88 -5.97
CA VAL A 288 -38.02 -15.86 -5.25
C VAL A 288 -38.86 -14.64 -4.92
N VAL A 289 -39.72 -14.21 -5.84
CA VAL A 289 -40.60 -13.05 -5.64
C VAL A 289 -41.68 -13.34 -4.60
N SER A 290 -42.28 -14.53 -4.59
CA SER A 290 -43.29 -14.89 -3.59
C SER A 290 -42.71 -15.01 -2.17
N ALA A 291 -41.44 -15.43 -2.06
CA ALA A 291 -40.71 -15.47 -0.79
C ALA A 291 -40.11 -14.11 -0.39
N TYR A 292 -40.25 -13.06 -1.21
CA TYR A 292 -39.65 -11.75 -0.94
C TYR A 292 -40.43 -10.99 0.14
N VAL A 293 -39.90 -11.04 1.35
CA VAL A 293 -40.40 -10.29 2.51
C VAL A 293 -39.58 -9.02 2.67
N SER A 294 -40.27 -7.89 2.82
CA SER A 294 -39.65 -6.60 3.13
C SER A 294 -40.41 -5.89 4.24
N ARG A 295 -39.81 -4.83 4.80
CA ARG A 295 -40.49 -3.98 5.79
C ARG A 295 -41.80 -3.36 5.27
N PHE A 296 -41.94 -3.25 3.95
CA PHE A 296 -43.12 -2.73 3.26
C PHE A 296 -43.97 -3.83 2.60
N ASN A 297 -43.56 -5.10 2.74
CA ASN A 297 -44.29 -6.28 2.25
C ASN A 297 -44.04 -7.45 3.21
N PRO A 298 -44.71 -7.50 4.37
CA PRO A 298 -44.56 -8.58 5.33
C PRO A 298 -45.08 -9.90 4.74
N ALA A 299 -44.53 -11.03 5.21
CA ALA A 299 -45.04 -12.34 4.84
C ALA A 299 -46.54 -12.44 5.21
N PRO A 300 -47.37 -13.13 4.42
CA PRO A 300 -48.70 -13.50 4.87
C PRO A 300 -48.56 -14.34 6.16
N VAL A 301 -49.31 -13.96 7.19
CA VAL A 301 -49.40 -14.70 8.47
C VAL A 301 -50.19 -15.98 8.26
#